data_AF-A0A3M0LWK8-F1
#
_entry.id   AF-A0A3M0LWK8-F1
#
_cell.length_a   1.000
_cell.length_b   1.000
_cell.length_c   1.000
_cell.angle_alpha   90.00
_cell.angle_beta   90.00
_cell.angle_gamma   90.00
#
_symmetry.space_group_name_H-M   'P 1'
#
loop_
_entity.id
_entity.type
_entity.pdbx_description
1 polymer ?
#
loop_
_entity_poly.entity_id
_entity_poly.type
_entity_poly.pdbx_seq_one_letter_code
_entity_poly.pdbx_strand_id
1 'polypeptide(L)'
;MATTSFTTRIDAELKAQLDQIARFEDRSASYMANQAIRAFVEERQATRQLVDTGLTLVEREAPSLASSAVHDWLTAEDDRPFPTPDR
;
A
#
# COMPACT_ATOMS: atom_id res chain seq x y z
N MET A 1 -12.30 -17.22 -12.96
CA MET A 1 -10.88 -17.52 -12.68
C MET A 1 -10.82 -18.86 -11.97
N ALA A 2 -9.81 -19.69 -12.25
CA ALA A 2 -9.61 -20.92 -11.50
C ALA A 2 -9.19 -20.59 -10.06
N THR A 3 -9.80 -21.26 -9.07
CA THR A 3 -9.45 -21.11 -7.65
C THR A 3 -8.60 -22.29 -7.20
N THR A 4 -7.59 -22.02 -6.37
CA THR A 4 -6.73 -23.04 -5.74
C THR A 4 -6.88 -22.97 -4.23
N SER A 5 -6.86 -24.12 -3.55
CA SER A 5 -6.90 -24.19 -2.10
C SER A 5 -5.58 -23.75 -1.48
N PHE A 6 -5.65 -22.88 -0.49
CA PHE A 6 -4.53 -22.51 0.38
C PHE A 6 -4.93 -22.77 1.83
N THR A 7 -4.13 -23.58 2.53
CA THR A 7 -4.39 -23.95 3.93
C THR A 7 -3.20 -23.54 4.77
N THR A 8 -3.47 -22.84 5.87
CA THR A 8 -2.44 -22.45 6.83
C THR A 8 -3.01 -22.48 8.24
N ARG A 9 -2.12 -22.54 9.25
CA ARG A 9 -2.49 -22.40 10.66
C ARG A 9 -2.42 -20.93 11.04
N ILE A 10 -3.40 -20.48 11.82
CA ILE A 10 -3.45 -19.15 12.42
C ILE A 10 -3.80 -19.29 13.89
N ASP A 11 -3.49 -18.25 14.67
CA ASP A 11 -3.83 -18.21 16.09
C ASP A 11 -5.34 -18.30 16.28
N ALA A 12 -5.75 -18.98 17.36
CA ALA A 12 -7.16 -19.21 17.67
C ALA A 12 -7.92 -17.89 17.87
N GLU A 13 -7.27 -16.90 18.47
CA GLU A 13 -7.83 -15.55 18.65
C GLU A 13 -8.05 -14.86 17.30
N LEU A 14 -7.05 -14.88 16.40
CA LEU A 14 -7.17 -14.32 15.06
C LEU A 14 -8.32 -14.97 14.28
N LYS A 15 -8.47 -16.30 14.39
CA LYS A 15 -9.61 -17.01 13.79
C LYS A 15 -10.95 -16.52 14.34
N ALA A 16 -11.06 -16.34 15.65
CA ALA A 16 -12.29 -15.86 16.30
C ALA A 16 -12.65 -14.44 15.86
N GLN A 17 -11.65 -13.54 15.79
CA GLN A 17 -11.84 -12.17 15.31
C GLN A 17 -12.29 -12.14 13.83
N LEU A 18 -11.66 -12.97 12.98
CA LEU A 18 -12.04 -13.07 11.57
C LEU A 18 -13.47 -13.59 11.37
N ASP A 19 -13.90 -14.58 12.18
CA ASP A 19 -15.27 -15.08 12.15
C ASP A 19 -16.28 -14.02 12.58
N GLN A 20 -15.93 -13.19 13.58
CA GLN A 20 -16.79 -12.10 14.03
C GLN A 20 -16.97 -11.04 12.95
N ILE A 21 -15.88 -10.61 12.30
CA ILE A 21 -15.92 -9.67 11.17
C ILE A 21 -16.77 -10.24 10.03
N ALA A 22 -16.53 -11.49 9.65
CA ALA A 22 -17.26 -12.15 8.56
C ALA A 22 -18.78 -12.18 8.82
N ARG A 23 -19.21 -12.41 10.07
CA ARG A 23 -20.63 -12.33 10.46
C ARG A 23 -21.20 -10.93 10.30
N PHE A 24 -20.47 -9.89 10.70
CA PHE A 24 -20.92 -8.51 10.56
C PHE A 24 -21.05 -8.07 9.09
N GLU A 25 -20.21 -8.64 8.22
CA GLU A 25 -20.22 -8.33 6.79
C GLU A 25 -21.13 -9.23 5.95
N ASP A 26 -21.82 -10.21 6.57
CA ASP A 26 -22.61 -11.23 5.86
C ASP A 26 -21.78 -11.95 4.77
N ARG A 27 -20.57 -12.36 5.17
CA ARG A 27 -19.58 -13.06 4.33
C ARG A 27 -18.99 -14.26 5.06
N SER A 28 -18.29 -15.13 4.31
CA SER A 28 -17.55 -16.24 4.91
C SER A 28 -16.18 -15.78 5.40
N ALA A 29 -15.64 -16.43 6.44
CA ALA A 29 -14.29 -16.18 6.91
C ALA A 29 -13.24 -16.41 5.81
N SER A 30 -13.47 -17.38 4.91
CA SER A 30 -12.59 -17.61 3.75
C SER A 30 -12.63 -16.46 2.75
N TYR A 31 -13.78 -15.82 2.54
CA TYR A 31 -13.88 -14.62 1.71
C TYR A 31 -13.07 -13.48 2.34
N MET A 32 -13.23 -13.25 3.64
CA MET A 32 -12.48 -12.21 4.37
C MET A 32 -10.97 -12.48 4.34
N ALA A 33 -10.56 -13.73 4.55
CA ALA A 33 -9.15 -14.12 4.44
C ALA A 33 -8.59 -13.86 3.04
N ASN A 34 -9.32 -14.25 1.99
CA ASN A 34 -8.90 -14.00 0.62
C ASN A 34 -8.79 -12.51 0.30
N GLN A 35 -9.70 -11.68 0.82
CA GLN A 35 -9.66 -10.24 0.64
C GLN A 35 -8.45 -9.62 1.34
N ALA A 36 -8.18 -10.02 2.59
CA ALA A 36 -7.01 -9.56 3.34
C ALA A 36 -5.70 -9.97 2.64
N ILE A 37 -5.59 -11.22 2.18
CA ILE A 37 -4.42 -11.71 1.45
C ILE A 37 -4.22 -10.93 0.14
N ARG A 38 -5.30 -10.66 -0.60
CA ARG A 38 -5.24 -9.86 -1.82
C ARG A 38 -4.72 -8.46 -1.54
N ALA A 39 -5.33 -7.76 -0.58
CA ALA A 39 -4.91 -6.41 -0.21
C ALA A 39 -3.44 -6.36 0.21
N PHE A 40 -2.99 -7.34 0.99
CA PHE A 40 -1.58 -7.47 1.37
C PHE A 40 -0.67 -7.66 0.15
N VAL A 41 -1.01 -8.56 -0.76
CA VAL A 41 -0.20 -8.82 -1.97
C VAL A 41 -0.13 -7.58 -2.86
N GLU A 42 -1.26 -6.92 -3.11
CA GLU A 42 -1.35 -5.70 -3.90
C GLU A 42 -0.49 -4.59 -3.30
N GLU A 43 -0.58 -4.36 -1.99
CA GLU A 43 0.24 -3.40 -1.28
C GLU A 43 1.74 -3.73 -1.40
N ARG A 44 2.14 -4.98 -1.13
CA ARG A 44 3.56 -5.39 -1.23
C ARG A 44 4.11 -5.23 -2.65
N GLN A 45 3.30 -5.49 -3.67
CA GLN A 45 3.69 -5.28 -5.07
C GLN A 45 3.82 -3.79 -5.39
N ALA A 46 2.84 -2.97 -4.98
CA ALA A 46 2.89 -1.53 -5.18
C ALA A 46 4.11 -0.89 -4.51
N THR A 47 4.44 -1.29 -3.27
CA THR A 47 5.66 -0.81 -2.58
C THR A 47 6.92 -1.16 -3.37
N ARG A 48 7.05 -2.38 -3.86
CA ARG A 48 8.21 -2.78 -4.67
C ARG A 48 8.30 -2.00 -5.97
N GLN A 49 7.18 -1.84 -6.67
CA GLN A 49 7.13 -1.04 -7.90
C GLN A 49 7.51 0.42 -7.67
N LEU A 50 7.11 1.01 -6.54
CA LEU A 50 7.52 2.38 -6.18
C LEU A 50 9.03 2.48 -5.96
N VAL A 51 9.63 1.50 -5.27
CA VAL A 51 11.09 1.46 -5.07
C VAL A 51 11.81 1.31 -6.41
N ASP A 52 11.40 0.35 -7.24
CA ASP A 52 12.01 0.11 -8.56
C ASP A 52 11.90 1.35 -9.46
N THR A 53 10.74 2.02 -9.42
CA THR A 53 10.52 3.28 -10.14
C THR A 53 11.47 4.38 -9.64
N GLY A 54 11.58 4.55 -8.32
CA GLY A 54 12.48 5.53 -7.72
C GLY A 54 13.94 5.28 -8.11
N LEU A 55 14.42 4.04 -8.03
CA LEU A 55 15.77 3.66 -8.46
C LEU A 55 16.00 3.96 -9.94
N THR A 56 15.03 3.60 -10.80
CA THR A 56 15.10 3.89 -12.25
C THR A 56 15.18 5.40 -12.53
N LEU A 57 14.49 6.23 -11.75
CA LEU A 57 14.53 7.68 -11.90
C LEU A 57 15.90 8.25 -11.49
N VAL A 58 16.50 7.72 -10.42
CA VAL A 58 17.86 8.08 -10.00
C VAL A 58 18.89 7.70 -11.06
N GLU A 59 18.81 6.47 -11.60
CA GLU A 59 19.70 6.01 -12.68
C GLU A 59 19.60 6.87 -13.94
N ARG A 60 18.42 7.48 -14.19
CA ARG A 60 18.18 8.37 -15.32
C ARG A 60 18.48 9.84 -15.02
N GLU A 61 19.04 10.15 -13.86
CA GLU A 61 19.29 11.51 -13.40
C GLU A 61 18.04 12.39 -13.52
N ALA A 62 16.87 11.82 -13.22
CA ALA A 62 15.61 12.55 -13.29
C ALA A 62 15.65 13.74 -12.31
N PRO A 63 15.11 14.91 -12.69
CA PRO A 63 15.07 16.08 -11.81
C PRO A 63 14.41 15.74 -10.47
N SER A 64 15.04 16.16 -9.37
CA SER A 64 14.57 15.89 -8.01
C SER A 64 14.37 17.19 -7.23
N LEU A 65 13.53 17.11 -6.19
CA LEU A 65 13.25 18.22 -5.29
C LEU A 65 13.97 18.01 -3.97
N ALA A 66 14.56 19.06 -3.42
CA ALA A 66 15.06 19.03 -2.05
C ALA A 66 13.91 18.75 -1.06
N SER A 67 14.15 17.90 -0.07
CA SER A 67 13.14 17.53 0.93
C SER A 67 12.59 18.75 1.69
N SER A 68 13.43 19.76 1.96
CA SER A 68 13.01 21.03 2.57
C SER A 68 12.04 21.81 1.68
N ALA A 69 12.27 21.86 0.37
CA ALA A 69 11.38 22.55 -0.56
C ALA A 69 9.97 21.94 -0.57
N VAL A 70 9.87 20.62 -0.45
CA VAL A 70 8.58 19.91 -0.34
C VAL A 70 7.93 20.17 1.03
N HIS A 71 8.71 20.17 2.12
CA HIS A 71 8.21 20.47 3.46
C HIS A 71 7.67 21.91 3.59
N ASP A 72 8.41 22.89 3.05
CA ASP A 72 8.02 24.30 3.05
C ASP A 72 6.78 24.55 2.18
N TRP A 73 6.56 23.72 1.16
CA TRP A 73 5.33 23.74 0.38
C TRP A 73 4.16 23.13 1.15
N LEU A 74 4.35 21.99 1.82
CA LEU A 74 3.31 21.29 2.59
C LEU A 74 2.80 22.11 3.79
N THR A 75 3.65 22.97 4.36
CA THR A 75 3.37 23.80 5.54
C THR A 75 3.01 25.25 5.22
N ALA A 76 3.02 25.62 3.94
CA ALA A 76 2.61 26.95 3.51
C ALA A 76 1.09 27.16 3.68
N GLU A 77 0.67 28.42 3.70
CA GLU A 77 -0.74 28.77 3.53
C GLU A 77 -1.25 28.28 2.16
N ASP A 78 -2.55 27.99 2.09
CA ASP A 78 -3.19 27.55 0.86
C ASP A 78 -2.87 28.53 -0.30
N ASP A 79 -2.72 27.99 -1.52
CA ASP A 79 -2.37 28.68 -2.79
C ASP A 79 -0.88 28.78 -3.18
N ARG A 80 0.07 28.23 -2.41
CA ARG A 80 1.48 28.15 -2.87
C ARG A 80 1.66 27.11 -3.99
N PRO A 81 2.26 27.46 -5.14
CA PRO A 81 2.51 26.49 -6.22
C PRO A 81 3.53 25.43 -5.80
N PHE A 82 3.39 24.22 -6.36
CA PHE A 82 4.33 23.12 -6.12
C PHE A 82 5.74 23.50 -6.58
N PRO A 83 6.80 23.19 -5.79
CA PRO A 83 8.16 23.61 -6.09
C PRO A 83 8.70 22.97 -7.38
N THR A 84 9.57 23.69 -8.08
CA THR A 84 10.26 23.21 -9.29
C THR A 84 11.59 22.54 -8.91
N PRO A 85 11.97 21.43 -9.57
CA PRO A 85 13.27 20.78 -9.35
C PRO A 85 14.43 21.75 -9.55
N ASP A 86 15.47 21.64 -8.70
CA ASP A 86 16.72 22.32 -8.95
C ASP A 86 17.39 21.69 -10.18
N ARG A 87 18.01 22.54 -11.01
CA ARG A 87 18.67 22.15 -12.26
C ARG A 87 19.95 21.35 -12.03
#